data_AF-F0P2P3-F1
#
_entry.id   AF-F0P2P3-F1
#
_cell.length_a   1.000
_cell.length_b   1.000
_cell.length_c   1.000
_cell.angle_alpha   90.00
_cell.angle_beta   90.00
_cell.angle_gamma   90.00
#
_symmetry.space_group_name_H-M   'P 1'
#
loop_
_entity.id
_entity.type
_entity.pdbx_description
1 polymer ?
#
loop_
_entity_poly.entity_id
_entity_poly.type
_entity_poly.pdbx_seq_one_letter_code
_entity_poly.pdbx_strand_id
1 'polypeptide(L)'
;MDTYLKETKILDYSNASIQKLLEQRGWENLDTVAKVQAIYNFVRDEIKFGYNVSDYISASQVLNDGYGQCNTKATLLMALLRATDVPNRIHGFTIDKALQKGAITGIWYRLSPKNILHSWVEVWVNEQWYFLEGVILDKPYLTKLQEQNSDCKTTFCGFGVYTDNFENPPIEWNLNNTFIQDKGINRDFGVFDTPDAFYENINKN
;
A
#
# COMPACT_ATOMS: atom_id res chain seq x y z
N MET A 1 3.15 -22.40 2.30
CA MET A 1 3.75 -21.07 2.47
C MET A 1 4.46 -20.61 1.21
N ASP A 2 5.05 -21.52 0.44
CA ASP A 2 5.79 -21.24 -0.80
C ASP A 2 5.03 -20.37 -1.81
N THR A 3 3.71 -20.53 -1.93
CA THR A 3 2.87 -19.68 -2.79
C THR A 3 2.96 -18.19 -2.43
N TYR A 4 3.03 -17.86 -1.14
CA TYR A 4 3.11 -16.49 -0.63
C TYR A 4 4.51 -15.89 -0.68
N LEU A 5 5.48 -16.64 -1.20
CA LEU A 5 6.85 -16.18 -1.48
C LEU A 5 7.15 -16.13 -2.98
N LYS A 6 6.28 -16.67 -3.82
CA LYS A 6 6.54 -16.81 -5.26
C LYS A 6 6.63 -15.46 -5.99
N GLU A 7 7.64 -15.35 -6.85
CA GLU A 7 7.77 -14.25 -7.81
C GLU A 7 6.72 -14.31 -8.92
N THR A 8 6.31 -13.15 -9.41
CA THR A 8 5.43 -12.99 -10.57
C THR A 8 5.93 -11.89 -11.49
N LYS A 9 5.23 -11.64 -12.61
CA LYS A 9 5.58 -10.56 -13.53
C LYS A 9 5.42 -9.17 -12.90
N ILE A 10 4.43 -9.01 -12.02
CA ILE A 10 4.20 -7.74 -11.32
C ILE A 10 5.12 -7.60 -10.12
N LEU A 11 5.41 -8.68 -9.39
CA LEU A 11 6.28 -8.58 -8.20
C LEU A 11 7.76 -8.51 -8.55
N ASP A 12 8.19 -9.15 -9.65
CA ASP A 12 9.50 -9.07 -10.30
C ASP A 12 10.73 -8.78 -9.42
N TYR A 13 10.78 -9.35 -8.22
CA TYR A 13 11.76 -8.98 -7.21
C TYR A 13 13.17 -9.47 -7.53
N SER A 14 13.35 -10.39 -8.48
CA SER A 14 14.66 -10.77 -9.03
C SER A 14 15.25 -9.69 -9.94
N ASN A 15 14.51 -8.62 -10.25
CA ASN A 15 15.03 -7.48 -10.98
C ASN A 15 16.22 -6.83 -10.26
N ALA A 16 17.25 -6.46 -11.01
CA ALA A 16 18.49 -5.90 -10.47
C ALA A 16 18.29 -4.65 -9.63
N SER A 17 17.29 -3.80 -9.92
CA SER A 17 17.01 -2.60 -9.11
C SER A 17 16.48 -2.96 -7.72
N ILE A 18 15.61 -3.97 -7.62
CA ILE A 18 15.07 -4.48 -6.36
C ILE A 18 16.20 -5.15 -5.56
N GLN A 19 16.95 -6.06 -6.18
CA GLN A 19 18.06 -6.76 -5.53
C GLN A 19 19.13 -5.78 -5.00
N LYS A 20 19.47 -4.74 -5.78
CA LYS A 20 20.38 -3.68 -5.34
C LYS A 20 19.85 -2.92 -4.12
N LEU A 21 18.55 -2.63 -4.06
CA LEU A 21 17.95 -2.00 -2.89
C LEU A 21 18.05 -2.90 -1.66
N LEU A 22 17.74 -4.19 -1.80
CA LEU A 22 17.82 -5.17 -0.71
C LEU A 22 19.23 -5.26 -0.14
N GLU A 23 20.25 -5.36 -1.00
CA GLU A 23 21.66 -5.36 -0.60
C GLU A 23 22.03 -4.06 0.14
N GLN A 24 21.66 -2.91 -0.42
CA GLN A 24 21.95 -1.59 0.19
C GLN A 24 21.31 -1.41 1.57
N ARG A 25 20.12 -1.96 1.76
CA ARG A 25 19.35 -1.82 3.01
C ARG A 25 19.71 -2.89 4.04
N GLY A 26 20.25 -4.03 3.61
CA GLY A 26 20.64 -5.13 4.48
C GLY A 26 19.48 -5.78 5.24
N TRP A 27 18.24 -5.65 4.77
CA TRP A 27 17.05 -6.12 5.47
C TRP A 27 17.03 -7.64 5.69
N GLU A 28 17.72 -8.41 4.86
CA GLU A 28 17.86 -9.86 5.01
C GLU A 28 18.51 -10.25 6.35
N ASN A 29 19.36 -9.38 6.90
CA ASN A 29 20.07 -9.62 8.16
C ASN A 29 19.26 -9.25 9.42
N LEU A 30 18.06 -8.70 9.24
CA LEU A 30 17.17 -8.34 10.35
C LEU A 30 16.30 -9.54 10.74
N ASP A 31 15.90 -9.59 12.01
CA ASP A 31 14.81 -10.48 12.42
C ASP A 31 13.52 -10.14 11.69
N THR A 32 12.58 -11.09 11.63
CA THR A 32 11.34 -10.95 10.86
C THR A 32 10.55 -9.68 11.22
N VAL A 33 10.46 -9.31 12.49
CA VAL A 33 9.69 -8.13 12.92
C VAL A 33 10.38 -6.86 12.47
N ALA A 34 11.68 -6.72 12.75
CA ALA A 34 12.46 -5.56 12.33
C ALA A 34 12.49 -5.41 10.80
N LYS A 35 12.58 -6.53 10.08
CA LYS A 35 12.53 -6.61 8.62
C LYS A 35 11.20 -6.08 8.06
N VAL A 36 10.06 -6.57 8.53
CA VAL A 36 8.74 -6.08 8.09
C VAL A 36 8.60 -4.59 8.38
N GLN A 37 8.98 -4.15 9.58
CA GLN A 37 8.90 -2.75 9.97
C GLN A 37 9.76 -1.84 9.08
N ALA A 38 10.99 -2.25 8.78
CA ALA A 38 11.91 -1.48 7.95
C ALA A 38 11.42 -1.36 6.50
N ILE A 39 10.95 -2.47 5.91
CA ILE A 39 10.38 -2.49 4.56
C ILE A 39 9.11 -1.65 4.49
N TYR A 40 8.19 -1.82 5.44
CA TYR A 40 6.95 -1.05 5.51
C TYR A 40 7.22 0.45 5.62
N ASN A 41 8.13 0.86 6.51
CA ASN A 41 8.51 2.26 6.66
C ASN A 41 9.15 2.84 5.39
N PHE A 42 10.01 2.06 4.70
CA PHE A 42 10.57 2.47 3.42
C PHE A 42 9.49 2.73 2.37
N VAL A 43 8.58 1.78 2.16
CA VAL A 43 7.51 1.94 1.14
C VAL A 43 6.53 3.05 1.53
N ARG A 44 6.25 3.21 2.83
CA ARG A 44 5.37 4.29 3.31
C ARG A 44 6.01 5.66 3.07
N ASP A 45 7.23 5.87 3.55
CA ASP A 45 7.81 7.21 3.72
C ASP A 45 8.80 7.62 2.64
N GLU A 46 9.48 6.67 1.98
CA GLU A 46 10.49 6.98 0.96
C GLU A 46 9.95 6.88 -0.47
N ILE A 47 8.92 6.06 -0.70
CA ILE A 47 8.14 6.06 -1.94
C ILE A 47 7.02 7.09 -1.76
N LYS A 48 7.08 8.18 -2.52
CA LYS A 48 6.15 9.30 -2.32
C LYS A 48 4.71 8.91 -2.66
N PHE A 49 3.73 9.51 -2.00
CA PHE A 49 2.35 9.38 -2.46
C PHE A 49 2.17 10.05 -3.85
N GLY A 50 1.64 9.31 -4.82
CA GLY A 50 1.39 9.79 -6.18
C GLY A 50 0.65 8.77 -7.04
N TYR A 51 0.18 9.18 -8.23
CA TYR A 51 -0.58 8.30 -9.12
C TYR A 51 0.29 7.86 -10.30
N ASN A 52 0.61 6.57 -10.37
CA ASN A 52 1.30 6.00 -11.52
C ASN A 52 0.38 5.94 -12.76
N VAL A 53 0.97 5.65 -13.91
CA VAL A 53 0.26 5.51 -15.19
C VAL A 53 -0.74 4.35 -15.22
N SER A 54 -0.54 3.35 -14.36
CA SER A 54 -1.37 2.13 -14.28
C SER A 54 -1.14 1.41 -12.94
N ASP A 55 -2.15 0.66 -12.48
CA ASP A 55 -2.03 -0.27 -11.34
C ASP A 55 -1.22 -1.54 -11.69
N TYR A 56 -1.05 -1.81 -12.99
CA TYR A 56 -0.49 -3.06 -13.54
C TYR A 56 1.02 -2.99 -13.82
N ILE A 57 1.73 -2.06 -13.19
CA ILE A 57 3.17 -1.91 -13.38
C ILE A 57 3.94 -2.80 -12.40
N SER A 58 5.17 -3.18 -12.78
CA SER A 58 6.02 -4.04 -11.96
C SER A 58 6.55 -3.32 -10.71
N ALA A 59 6.93 -4.06 -9.67
CA ALA A 59 7.51 -3.51 -8.46
C ALA A 59 8.80 -2.74 -8.76
N SER A 60 9.63 -3.26 -9.67
CA SER A 60 10.82 -2.55 -10.15
C SER A 60 10.50 -1.21 -10.82
N GLN A 61 9.38 -1.10 -11.55
CA GLN A 61 8.91 0.15 -12.14
C GLN A 61 8.44 1.12 -11.05
N VAL A 62 7.67 0.66 -10.05
CA VAL A 62 7.24 1.51 -8.92
C VAL A 62 8.45 2.06 -8.16
N LEU A 63 9.45 1.21 -7.91
CA LEU A 63 10.70 1.64 -7.27
C LEU A 63 11.42 2.71 -8.11
N ASN A 64 11.50 2.53 -9.43
CA ASN A 64 12.14 3.48 -10.34
C ASN A 64 11.37 4.81 -10.44
N ASP A 65 10.04 4.77 -10.44
CA ASP A 65 9.19 5.96 -10.43
C ASP A 65 9.38 6.77 -9.14
N GLY A 66 9.63 6.09 -8.01
CA GLY A 66 9.84 6.71 -6.70
C GLY A 66 8.57 7.27 -6.06
N TYR A 67 7.39 6.92 -6.60
CA TYR A 67 6.09 7.26 -6.06
C TYR A 67 5.04 6.20 -6.40
N GLY A 68 3.96 6.18 -5.62
CA GLY A 68 2.80 5.36 -5.90
C GLY A 68 1.60 5.61 -4.99
N GLN A 69 0.51 4.90 -5.29
CA GLN A 69 -0.76 4.91 -4.56
C GLN A 69 -0.99 3.54 -3.94
N CYS A 70 -2.13 3.29 -3.29
CA CYS A 70 -2.41 2.03 -2.58
C CYS A 70 -1.99 0.76 -3.35
N ASN A 71 -2.41 0.57 -4.61
CA ASN A 71 -2.16 -0.68 -5.34
C ASN A 71 -0.70 -0.84 -5.77
N THR A 72 -0.06 0.22 -6.27
CA THR A 72 1.34 0.19 -6.70
C THR A 72 2.32 0.15 -5.51
N LYS A 73 2.01 0.85 -4.41
CA LYS A 73 2.76 0.70 -3.15
C LYS A 73 2.57 -0.67 -2.55
N ALA A 74 1.36 -1.25 -2.57
CA ALA A 74 1.13 -2.64 -2.15
C ALA A 74 1.97 -3.62 -2.98
N THR A 75 2.04 -3.43 -4.30
CA THR A 75 2.88 -4.23 -5.20
C THR A 75 4.35 -4.21 -4.80
N LEU A 76 4.92 -3.02 -4.59
CA LEU A 76 6.32 -2.89 -4.15
C LEU A 76 6.54 -3.47 -2.75
N LEU A 77 5.63 -3.22 -1.82
CA LEU A 77 5.68 -3.78 -0.46
C LEU A 77 5.69 -5.32 -0.49
N MET A 78 4.80 -5.94 -1.25
CA MET A 78 4.76 -7.40 -1.41
C MET A 78 6.08 -7.94 -1.98
N ALA A 79 6.61 -7.31 -3.03
CA ALA A 79 7.85 -7.73 -3.68
C ALA A 79 9.03 -7.74 -2.69
N LEU A 80 9.21 -6.65 -1.93
CA LEU A 80 10.29 -6.53 -0.96
C LEU A 80 10.14 -7.51 0.22
N LEU A 81 8.92 -7.72 0.70
CA LEU A 81 8.64 -8.71 1.74
C LEU A 81 8.94 -10.13 1.25
N ARG A 82 8.53 -10.50 0.04
CA ARG A 82 8.81 -11.86 -0.51
C ARG A 82 10.29 -12.09 -0.75
N ALA A 83 10.98 -11.08 -1.28
CA ALA A 83 12.41 -11.17 -1.55
C ALA A 83 13.25 -11.33 -0.27
N THR A 84 12.66 -11.08 0.91
CA THR A 84 13.30 -11.25 2.21
C THR A 84 12.67 -12.38 3.04
N ASP A 85 12.03 -13.34 2.35
CA ASP A 85 11.39 -14.54 2.91
C ASP A 85 10.23 -14.27 3.89
N VAL A 86 9.52 -13.15 3.73
CA VAL A 86 8.32 -12.84 4.52
C VAL A 86 7.05 -13.15 3.72
N PRO A 87 6.27 -14.19 4.11
CA PRO A 87 5.05 -14.55 3.41
C PRO A 87 4.00 -13.43 3.50
N ASN A 88 3.43 -13.09 2.35
CA ASN A 88 2.38 -12.07 2.25
C ASN A 88 1.39 -12.37 1.12
N ARG A 89 0.22 -11.75 1.20
CA ARG A 89 -0.88 -11.84 0.22
C ARG A 89 -1.55 -10.48 0.05
N ILE A 90 -2.36 -10.32 -1.00
CA ILE A 90 -3.07 -9.08 -1.29
C ILE A 90 -4.56 -9.23 -1.03
N HIS A 91 -5.19 -8.21 -0.47
CA HIS A 91 -6.64 -8.16 -0.28
C HIS A 91 -7.19 -7.04 -1.15
N GLY A 92 -8.17 -7.36 -2.00
CA GLY A 92 -8.72 -6.46 -3.00
C GLY A 92 -10.07 -5.85 -2.61
N PHE A 93 -10.27 -4.57 -2.91
CA PHE A 93 -11.48 -3.82 -2.61
C PHE A 93 -11.87 -2.85 -3.72
N THR A 94 -13.08 -2.31 -3.64
CA THR A 94 -13.32 -0.94 -4.11
C THR A 94 -13.60 0.01 -2.96
N ILE A 95 -13.16 1.25 -3.13
CA ILE A 95 -13.42 2.37 -2.22
C ILE A 95 -14.23 3.48 -2.92
N ASP A 96 -15.02 4.24 -2.18
CA ASP A 96 -15.75 5.40 -2.73
C ASP A 96 -14.78 6.54 -3.05
N LYS A 97 -14.91 7.14 -4.23
CA LYS A 97 -14.05 8.25 -4.68
C LYS A 97 -14.06 9.48 -3.79
N ALA A 98 -15.02 9.61 -2.86
CA ALA A 98 -15.10 10.73 -1.91
C ALA A 98 -13.75 11.04 -1.24
N LEU A 99 -12.96 10.02 -0.89
CA LEU A 99 -11.62 10.19 -0.30
C LEU A 99 -10.58 10.83 -1.23
N GLN A 100 -10.77 10.78 -2.55
CA GLN A 100 -9.86 11.45 -3.50
C GLN A 100 -10.14 12.94 -3.63
N LYS A 101 -11.23 13.46 -3.04
CA LYS A 101 -11.56 14.88 -3.10
C LYS A 101 -10.44 15.68 -2.47
N GLY A 102 -9.81 16.57 -3.24
CA GLY A 102 -8.67 17.37 -2.80
C GLY A 102 -7.31 16.81 -3.23
N ALA A 103 -7.14 15.48 -3.29
CA ALA A 103 -5.96 14.85 -3.92
C ALA A 103 -6.05 14.90 -5.44
N ILE A 104 -7.25 14.68 -5.98
CA ILE A 104 -7.58 14.91 -7.39
C ILE A 104 -8.54 16.10 -7.44
N THR A 105 -8.26 17.06 -8.32
CA THR A 105 -9.01 18.32 -8.40
C THR A 105 -9.69 18.50 -9.75
N GLY A 106 -10.71 19.37 -9.78
CA GLY A 106 -11.32 19.85 -11.01
C GLY A 106 -12.04 18.78 -11.82
N ILE A 107 -11.80 18.79 -13.14
CA ILE A 107 -12.47 17.92 -14.12
C ILE A 107 -12.12 16.45 -13.87
N TRP A 108 -10.87 16.16 -13.48
CA TRP A 108 -10.39 14.80 -13.22
C TRP A 108 -11.19 14.12 -12.11
N TYR A 109 -11.50 14.81 -11.00
CA TYR A 109 -12.32 14.24 -9.92
C TYR A 109 -13.78 13.94 -10.35
N ARG A 110 -14.35 14.79 -11.22
CA ARG A 110 -15.70 14.54 -11.75
C ARG A 110 -15.74 13.31 -12.63
N LEU A 111 -14.70 13.13 -13.46
CA LEU A 111 -14.54 12.01 -14.38
C LEU A 111 -14.09 10.72 -13.69
N SER A 112 -13.48 10.78 -12.51
CA SER A 112 -13.10 9.58 -11.74
C SER A 112 -14.32 8.68 -11.48
N PRO A 113 -14.17 7.35 -11.64
CA PRO A 113 -15.25 6.41 -11.37
C PRO A 113 -15.67 6.51 -9.90
N LYS A 114 -16.95 6.25 -9.63
CA LYS A 114 -17.49 6.31 -8.26
C LYS A 114 -16.77 5.33 -7.32
N ASN A 115 -16.47 4.14 -7.84
CA ASN A 115 -15.78 3.07 -7.14
C ASN A 115 -14.37 2.97 -7.72
N ILE A 116 -13.37 2.98 -6.85
CA ILE A 116 -11.96 3.00 -7.21
C ILE A 116 -11.32 1.73 -6.69
N LEU A 117 -10.50 1.09 -7.52
CA LEU A 117 -9.77 -0.10 -7.14
C LEU A 117 -8.81 0.21 -6.00
N HIS A 118 -8.85 -0.62 -4.97
CA HIS A 118 -8.01 -0.47 -3.79
C HIS A 118 -7.51 -1.84 -3.34
N SER A 119 -6.40 -1.83 -2.62
CA SER A 119 -5.84 -3.04 -2.03
C SER A 119 -4.90 -2.71 -0.87
N TRP A 120 -4.70 -3.72 -0.02
CA TRP A 120 -3.62 -3.72 0.96
C TRP A 120 -2.91 -5.07 1.00
N VAL A 121 -1.74 -5.07 1.63
CA VAL A 121 -0.96 -6.28 1.89
C VAL A 121 -1.33 -6.85 3.24
N GLU A 122 -1.55 -8.15 3.30
CA GLU A 122 -1.57 -8.91 4.55
C GLU A 122 -0.26 -9.66 4.71
N VAL A 123 0.42 -9.50 5.85
CA VAL A 123 1.72 -10.11 6.15
C VAL A 123 1.60 -11.15 7.25
N TRP A 124 2.22 -12.32 7.07
CA TRP A 124 2.21 -13.41 8.07
C TRP A 124 3.41 -13.31 9.00
N VAL A 125 3.15 -12.97 10.27
CA VAL A 125 4.19 -12.85 11.30
C VAL A 125 3.65 -13.44 12.60
N ASN A 126 4.42 -14.29 13.30
CA ASN A 126 4.04 -14.89 14.58
C ASN A 126 2.64 -15.57 14.53
N GLU A 127 2.43 -16.42 13.52
CA GLU A 127 1.22 -17.22 13.34
C GLU A 127 -0.09 -16.42 13.13
N GLN A 128 0.02 -15.17 12.69
CA GLN A 128 -1.12 -14.31 12.43
C GLN A 128 -0.90 -13.39 11.22
N TRP A 129 -2.01 -12.97 10.60
CA TRP A 129 -2.03 -12.01 9.51
C TRP A 129 -2.19 -10.59 10.05
N TYR A 130 -1.28 -9.69 9.67
CA TYR A 130 -1.39 -8.26 9.93
C TYR A 130 -1.70 -7.51 8.63
N PHE A 131 -2.57 -6.51 8.70
CA PHE A 131 -2.96 -5.70 7.54
C PHE A 131 -2.10 -4.44 7.46
N LEU A 132 -1.59 -4.14 6.27
CA LEU A 132 -0.67 -3.04 6.00
C LEU A 132 -1.31 -2.01 5.07
N GLU A 133 -2.53 -1.55 5.35
CA GLU A 133 -3.27 -0.59 4.50
C GLU A 133 -2.72 0.84 4.64
N GLY A 134 -2.19 1.19 5.82
CA GLY A 134 -1.58 2.49 6.09
C GLY A 134 -0.30 2.81 5.30
N VAL A 135 0.14 1.96 4.37
CA VAL A 135 1.35 2.15 3.54
C VAL A 135 1.24 3.31 2.55
N ILE A 136 0.02 3.73 2.20
CA ILE A 136 -0.22 4.66 1.09
C ILE A 136 0.36 6.05 1.32
N LEU A 137 0.16 6.67 2.49
CA LEU A 137 0.56 8.04 2.74
C LEU A 137 1.90 8.10 3.48
N ASP A 138 2.86 8.82 2.90
CA ASP A 138 4.08 9.18 3.61
C ASP A 138 3.77 10.11 4.78
N LYS A 139 4.52 9.94 5.89
CA LYS A 139 4.35 10.76 7.09
C LYS A 139 4.38 12.28 6.81
N PRO A 140 5.33 12.82 6.01
CA PRO A 140 5.35 14.25 5.69
C PRO A 140 4.04 14.75 5.06
N TYR A 141 3.46 14.00 4.13
CA TYR A 141 2.16 14.33 3.54
C TYR A 141 1.06 14.38 4.59
N LEU A 142 0.93 13.33 5.41
CA LEU A 142 -0.10 13.26 6.45
C LEU A 142 0.06 14.39 7.48
N THR A 143 1.28 14.66 7.94
CA THR A 143 1.57 15.75 8.88
C THR A 143 1.16 17.10 8.30
N LYS A 144 1.48 17.38 7.03
CA LYS A 144 1.07 18.63 6.38
C LYS A 144 -0.44 18.73 6.23
N LEU A 145 -1.11 17.62 5.95
CA LEU A 145 -2.57 17.57 5.88
C LEU A 145 -3.21 17.83 7.24
N GLN A 146 -2.65 17.28 8.32
CA GLN A 146 -3.08 17.52 9.70
C GLN A 146 -2.86 18.98 10.12
N GLU A 147 -1.71 19.57 9.78
CA GLU A 147 -1.42 21.00 10.03
C GLU A 147 -2.44 21.91 9.32
N GLN A 148 -2.82 21.58 8.08
CA GLN A 148 -3.82 22.34 7.31
C GLN A 148 -5.24 22.20 7.85
N ASN A 149 -5.52 21.16 8.64
CA ASN A 149 -6.85 20.84 9.16
C ASN A 149 -6.79 20.65 10.69
N SER A 150 -6.05 21.52 11.38
CA SER A 150 -5.73 21.38 12.80
C SER A 150 -6.93 21.28 13.75
N ASP A 151 -8.07 21.83 13.32
CA ASP A 151 -9.32 21.81 14.10
C ASP A 151 -10.04 20.45 14.02
N CYS A 152 -9.67 19.61 13.04
CA CYS A 152 -10.20 18.27 12.88
C CYS A 152 -9.31 17.25 13.58
N LYS A 153 -9.86 16.51 14.56
CA LYS A 153 -9.14 15.48 15.32
C LYS A 153 -9.67 14.06 15.11
N THR A 154 -10.95 13.96 14.75
CA THR A 154 -11.70 12.70 14.65
C THR A 154 -11.85 12.28 13.20
N THR A 155 -13.07 12.32 12.65
CA THR A 155 -13.36 11.83 11.31
C THR A 155 -12.90 12.81 10.25
N PHE A 156 -12.03 12.35 9.35
CA PHE A 156 -11.55 13.10 8.20
C PHE A 156 -11.73 12.27 6.93
N CYS A 157 -12.19 12.91 5.84
CA CYS A 157 -12.40 12.28 4.54
C CYS A 157 -11.99 13.25 3.42
N GLY A 158 -10.97 12.88 2.65
CA GLY A 158 -10.41 13.68 1.57
C GLY A 158 -8.90 13.51 1.47
N PHE A 159 -8.29 14.03 0.40
CA PHE A 159 -6.83 14.02 0.21
C PHE A 159 -6.18 12.63 0.34
N GLY A 160 -6.90 11.57 -0.02
CA GLY A 160 -6.42 10.19 0.12
C GLY A 160 -6.51 9.65 1.55
N VAL A 161 -7.24 10.29 2.46
CA VAL A 161 -7.51 9.82 3.82
C VAL A 161 -9.00 9.58 4.01
N TYR A 162 -9.35 8.48 4.68
CA TYR A 162 -10.64 8.32 5.34
C TYR A 162 -10.49 7.53 6.65
N THR A 163 -10.45 8.25 7.78
CA THR A 163 -10.24 7.68 9.13
C THR A 163 -11.14 8.38 10.16
N ASP A 164 -11.48 7.68 11.25
CA ASP A 164 -12.20 8.24 12.42
C ASP A 164 -11.25 8.79 13.50
N ASN A 165 -9.94 8.65 13.31
CA ASN A 165 -8.90 9.17 14.20
C ASN A 165 -7.83 9.90 13.37
N PHE A 166 -8.16 11.10 12.89
CA PHE A 166 -7.29 11.88 12.03
C PHE A 166 -6.07 12.46 12.77
N GLU A 167 -6.16 12.69 14.08
CA GLU A 167 -5.01 13.14 14.88
C GLU A 167 -3.92 12.07 14.97
N ASN A 168 -4.29 10.81 15.18
CA ASN A 168 -3.35 9.71 15.33
C ASN A 168 -3.85 8.43 14.65
N PRO A 169 -3.95 8.40 13.31
CA PRO A 169 -4.39 7.20 12.61
C PRO A 169 -3.36 6.09 12.79
N PRO A 170 -3.79 4.82 12.83
CA PRO A 170 -2.88 3.70 13.04
C PRO A 170 -2.07 3.41 11.77
N ILE A 171 -1.09 4.26 11.44
CA ILE A 171 -0.26 4.09 10.23
C ILE A 171 1.12 3.52 10.54
N GLU A 172 1.48 3.37 11.81
CA GLU A 172 2.73 2.75 12.24
C GLU A 172 2.52 1.27 12.52
N TRP A 173 3.34 0.44 11.88
CA TRP A 173 3.33 -0.99 12.13
C TRP A 173 4.32 -1.35 13.24
N ASN A 174 3.80 -2.00 14.27
CA ASN A 174 4.53 -2.61 15.37
C ASN A 174 3.70 -3.79 15.91
N LEU A 175 3.55 -4.83 15.09
CA LEU A 175 2.68 -5.98 15.38
C LEU A 175 1.21 -5.56 15.62
N ASN A 176 0.72 -4.62 14.82
CA ASN A 176 -0.67 -4.18 14.75
C ASN A 176 -1.12 -4.06 13.30
N ASN A 177 -2.43 -4.02 13.06
CA ASN A 177 -2.96 -3.64 11.76
C ASN A 177 -2.80 -2.14 11.54
N THR A 178 -2.52 -1.72 10.31
CA THR A 178 -2.46 -0.30 9.93
C THR A 178 -3.56 0.08 8.95
N PHE A 179 -4.12 1.27 9.12
CA PHE A 179 -5.24 1.79 8.33
C PHE A 179 -5.20 3.31 8.16
N ILE A 180 -5.69 3.78 7.03
CA ILE A 180 -5.90 5.19 6.69
C ILE A 180 -7.03 5.41 5.66
N GLN A 181 -7.50 4.39 4.92
CA GLN A 181 -8.60 4.49 3.94
C GLN A 181 -9.71 3.44 4.10
N ASP A 182 -9.63 2.56 5.10
CA ASP A 182 -10.56 1.43 5.31
C ASP A 182 -12.04 1.84 5.37
N LYS A 183 -12.33 3.03 5.90
CA LYS A 183 -13.70 3.58 5.96
C LYS A 183 -14.32 3.86 4.59
N GLY A 184 -13.48 3.96 3.55
CA GLY A 184 -13.93 4.16 2.18
C GLY A 184 -14.40 2.88 1.48
N ILE A 185 -14.14 1.69 2.05
CA ILE A 185 -14.44 0.41 1.41
C ILE A 185 -15.95 0.27 1.20
N ASN A 186 -16.33 -0.01 -0.05
CA ASN A 186 -17.72 -0.24 -0.44
C ASN A 186 -17.94 -1.58 -1.15
N ARG A 187 -16.88 -2.33 -1.43
CA ARG A 187 -16.93 -3.73 -1.88
C ARG A 187 -15.64 -4.44 -1.52
N ASP A 188 -15.77 -5.69 -1.08
CA ASP A 188 -14.68 -6.61 -0.79
C ASP A 188 -14.62 -7.69 -1.88
N PHE A 189 -13.46 -7.88 -2.51
CA PHE A 189 -13.19 -8.92 -3.52
C PHE A 189 -12.53 -10.16 -2.92
N GLY A 190 -12.09 -10.10 -1.67
CA GLY A 190 -11.37 -11.13 -0.97
C GLY A 190 -9.87 -11.09 -1.18
N VAL A 191 -9.24 -12.18 -0.78
CA VAL A 191 -7.79 -12.33 -0.72
C VAL A 191 -7.29 -13.09 -1.95
N PHE A 192 -6.15 -12.63 -2.48
CA PHE A 192 -5.46 -13.23 -3.60
C PHE A 192 -4.00 -13.50 -3.24
N ASP A 193 -3.44 -14.56 -3.82
CA ASP A 193 -2.05 -14.92 -3.62
C ASP A 193 -1.10 -13.90 -4.26
N THR A 194 -1.48 -13.19 -5.32
CA THR A 194 -0.61 -12.27 -6.06
C THR A 194 -1.40 -11.10 -6.64
N PRO A 195 -0.75 -9.94 -6.90
CA PRO A 195 -1.37 -8.85 -7.64
C PRO A 195 -1.84 -9.27 -9.03
N ASP A 196 -1.08 -10.14 -9.72
CA ASP A 196 -1.45 -10.67 -11.05
C ASP A 196 -2.82 -11.36 -11.00
N ALA A 197 -3.04 -12.24 -10.02
CA ALA A 197 -4.30 -12.95 -9.86
C ALA A 197 -5.45 -12.01 -9.47
N PHE A 198 -5.17 -11.04 -8.60
CA PHE A 198 -6.13 -10.01 -8.24
C PHE A 198 -6.58 -9.24 -9.48
N TYR A 199 -5.65 -8.67 -10.24
CA TYR A 199 -6.03 -7.83 -11.36
C TYR A 199 -6.62 -8.60 -12.54
N GLU A 200 -6.22 -9.86 -12.76
CA GLU A 200 -6.91 -10.74 -13.71
C GLU A 200 -8.36 -10.99 -13.32
N ASN A 201 -8.66 -11.10 -12.02
CA ASN A 201 -10.04 -11.24 -11.54
C ASN A 201 -10.85 -9.96 -11.82
N ILE A 202 -10.26 -8.79 -11.58
CA ILE A 202 -10.93 -7.51 -11.79
C ILE A 202 -11.22 -7.24 -13.26
N ASN A 203 -10.29 -7.57 -14.17
CA ASN A 203 -10.50 -7.37 -15.62
C ASN A 203 -11.53 -8.32 -16.26
N LYS A 204 -11.94 -9.38 -15.55
CA LYS A 204 -12.97 -10.33 -16.04
C LYS A 204 -14.40 -9.90 -15.67
N ASN A 205 -14.55 -8.93 -14.77
CA ASN A 205 -15.83 -8.44 -14.24
C ASN A 205 -16.21 -7.06 -14.80
#